data_AF-A0A0K9XCF6-F1
#
_entry.id   AF-A0A0K9XCF6-F1
#
_cell.length_a   1.000
_cell.length_b   1.000
_cell.length_c   1.000
_cell.angle_alpha   90.00
_cell.angle_beta   90.00
_cell.angle_gamma   90.00
#
_symmetry.space_group_name_H-M   'P 1'
#
loop_
_entity.id
_entity.type
_entity.pdbx_description
1 polymer ?
#
loop_
_entity_poly.entity_id
_entity_poly.type
_entity_poly.pdbx_seq_one_letter_code
_entity_poly.pdbx_strand_id
1 'polypeptide(L)'
;MPFRDRLAELARVAYAEPRLRRLRPWTGMWELHFSRCTEFPPTWDLPYICPGASGGYWVEGPTRVCPRIAETDSAQAAVAVVVERLPA
;
A
#
# COMPACT_ATOMS: atom_id res chain seq x y z
N MET A 1 5.80 16.56 7.61
CA MET A 1 4.69 16.25 6.70
C MET A 1 3.51 15.75 7.54
N PRO A 2 2.33 16.37 7.47
CA PRO A 2 1.13 15.83 8.12
C PRO A 2 0.74 14.52 7.43
N PHE A 3 0.07 13.65 8.18
CA PHE A 3 -0.26 12.29 7.74
C PHE A 3 -0.94 12.23 6.36
N ARG A 4 -1.94 13.11 6.16
CA ARG A 4 -2.73 13.17 4.92
C ARG A 4 -1.87 13.45 3.69
N ASP A 5 -0.82 14.25 3.84
CA ASP A 5 0.06 14.61 2.72
C ASP A 5 0.95 13.43 2.32
N ARG A 6 1.38 12.60 3.29
CA ARG A 6 2.09 11.34 2.99
C ARG A 6 1.19 10.32 2.32
N LEU A 7 -0.06 10.20 2.76
CA LEU A 7 -1.01 9.31 2.09
C LEU A 7 -1.27 9.77 0.64
N ALA A 8 -1.36 11.09 0.40
CA ALA A 8 -1.49 11.65 -0.93
C ALA A 8 -0.23 11.48 -1.79
N GLU A 9 0.97 11.57 -1.20
CA GLU A 9 2.23 11.21 -1.86
C GLU A 9 2.24 9.73 -2.25
N LEU A 10 1.96 8.85 -1.29
CA LEU A 10 1.92 7.41 -1.49
C LEU A 10 0.93 7.00 -2.58
N ALA A 11 -0.28 7.57 -2.58
CA ALA A 11 -1.29 7.32 -3.61
C ALA A 11 -0.79 7.74 -5.00
N ARG A 12 -0.09 8.87 -5.12
CA ARG A 12 0.51 9.33 -6.39
C ARG A 12 1.61 8.40 -6.87
N VAL A 13 2.49 7.96 -5.97
CA VAL A 13 3.58 7.02 -6.30
C VAL A 13 3.01 5.66 -6.72
N ALA A 14 2.04 5.13 -5.98
CA ALA A 14 1.38 3.88 -6.32
C ALA A 14 0.63 3.96 -7.66
N TYR A 15 0.00 5.09 -7.97
CA TYR A 15 -0.69 5.29 -9.25
C TYR A 15 0.25 5.37 -10.45
N ALA A 16 1.49 5.84 -10.25
CA ALA A 16 2.49 5.89 -11.32
C ALA A 16 2.91 4.48 -11.77
N GLU A 17 2.89 3.50 -10.88
CA GLU A 17 3.23 2.10 -11.18
C GLU A 17 2.13 1.41 -12.01
N PRO A 18 2.41 0.99 -13.26
CA PRO A 18 1.42 0.34 -14.13
C PRO A 18 0.76 -0.90 -13.52
N ARG A 19 1.49 -1.74 -12.79
CA ARG A 19 0.94 -2.97 -12.20
C ARG A 19 -0.08 -2.67 -11.09
N LEU A 20 0.18 -1.67 -10.27
CA LEU A 20 -0.72 -1.24 -9.19
C LEU A 20 -1.91 -0.44 -9.71
N ARG A 21 -1.74 0.35 -10.78
CA ARG A 21 -2.82 1.10 -11.43
C ARG A 21 -3.90 0.22 -12.05
N ARG A 22 -3.61 -1.06 -12.31
CA ARG A 22 -4.59 -2.07 -12.75
C ARG A 22 -5.45 -2.60 -11.60
N LEU A 23 -5.01 -2.40 -10.36
CA LEU A 23 -5.73 -2.82 -9.16
C LEU A 23 -6.66 -1.71 -8.70
N ARG A 24 -7.69 -2.06 -7.94
CA ARG A 24 -8.55 -1.08 -7.27
C ARG A 24 -7.86 -0.62 -5.99
N PRO A 25 -7.34 0.62 -5.91
CA PRO A 25 -6.85 1.16 -4.65
C PRO A 25 -8.04 1.46 -3.73
N TRP A 26 -7.86 1.27 -2.44
CA TRP A 26 -8.79 1.78 -1.44
C TRP A 26 -8.03 2.15 -0.17
N THR A 27 -8.59 3.09 0.59
CA THR A 27 -8.00 3.56 1.84
C THR A 27 -8.90 3.23 3.01
N GLY A 28 -8.35 2.68 4.09
CA GLY A 28 -9.08 2.42 5.32
C GLY A 28 -8.16 2.54 6.52
N MET A 29 -8.62 3.15 7.63
CA MET A 29 -7.76 3.51 8.77
C MET A 29 -6.45 4.18 8.38
N TRP A 30 -6.49 4.95 7.29
CA TRP A 30 -5.35 5.66 6.71
C TRP A 30 -4.25 4.80 6.06
N GLU A 31 -4.53 3.53 5.83
CA GLU A 31 -3.69 2.57 5.12
C GLU A 31 -4.05 2.59 3.62
N LEU A 32 -3.08 2.38 2.73
CA LEU A 32 -3.32 2.19 1.30
C LEU A 32 -3.32 0.71 0.95
N HIS A 33 -4.47 0.21 0.51
CA HIS A 33 -4.71 -1.17 0.12
C HIS A 33 -4.94 -1.31 -1.39
N PHE A 34 -4.72 -2.52 -1.89
CA PHE A 34 -4.95 -2.88 -3.29
C PHE A 34 -5.84 -4.12 -3.38
N SER A 35 -6.86 -4.07 -4.22
CA SER A 35 -7.76 -5.20 -4.47
C SER A 35 -7.74 -5.56 -5.95
N ARG A 36 -7.73 -6.87 -6.24
CA ARG A 36 -7.95 -7.38 -7.60
C ARG A 36 -9.43 -7.37 -7.98
N CYS A 37 -10.31 -7.40 -6.98
CA CYS A 37 -11.75 -7.28 -7.16
C CYS A 37 -12.20 -5.82 -7.16
N THR A 38 -13.01 -5.44 -8.13
CA THR A 38 -13.65 -4.12 -8.19
C THR A 38 -14.97 -4.04 -7.43
N GLU A 39 -15.54 -5.19 -7.06
CA GLU A 39 -16.79 -5.33 -6.31
C GLU A 39 -16.56 -5.34 -4.78
N PHE A 40 -17.65 -5.17 -4.02
CA PHE A 40 -17.62 -5.28 -2.56
C PHE A 40 -17.99 -6.71 -2.13
N PRO A 41 -17.28 -7.32 -1.16
CA PRO A 41 -16.12 -6.78 -0.43
C PRO A 41 -14.80 -6.88 -1.22
N PRO A 42 -13.82 -5.99 -0.97
CA PRO A 42 -12.51 -6.04 -1.60
C PRO A 42 -11.71 -7.29 -1.16
N THR A 43 -10.75 -7.71 -1.97
CA THR A 43 -9.84 -8.80 -1.62
C THR A 43 -8.72 -8.31 -0.68
N TRP A 44 -8.29 -9.19 0.22
CA TRP A 44 -7.22 -8.98 1.21
C TRP A 44 -6.06 -9.95 0.94
N ASP A 45 -5.72 -10.11 -0.33
CA ASP A 45 -4.74 -11.07 -0.83
C ASP A 45 -3.42 -10.41 -1.26
N LEU A 46 -3.32 -9.09 -1.13
CA LEU A 46 -2.15 -8.30 -1.48
C LEU A 46 -1.62 -7.51 -0.27
N PRO A 47 -0.30 -7.30 -0.17
CA PRO A 47 0.29 -6.40 0.81
C PRO A 47 -0.30 -4.99 0.73
N TYR A 48 -0.32 -4.30 1.87
CA TYR A 48 -0.78 -2.91 1.97
C TYR A 48 0.29 -2.03 2.62
N ILE A 49 0.17 -0.72 2.43
CA ILE A 49 1.18 0.25 2.87
C ILE A 49 0.57 1.19 3.91
N CYS A 50 1.25 1.33 5.04
CA CYS A 50 0.90 2.21 6.14
C CYS A 50 1.88 3.39 6.19
N PRO A 51 1.43 4.64 5.96
CA PRO A 51 2.24 5.81 6.26
C PRO A 51 2.50 5.91 7.77
N GLY A 52 3.75 6.05 8.19
CA GLY A 52 4.07 6.20 9.61
C GLY A 52 3.76 7.61 10.12
N ALA A 53 3.28 7.72 11.36
CA ALA A 53 2.98 9.02 11.99
C ALA A 53 4.27 9.86 12.16
N SER A 54 5.34 9.23 12.66
CA SER A 54 6.67 9.82 12.87
C SER A 54 7.47 9.98 11.58
N GLY A 55 7.05 9.38 10.47
CA GLY A 55 7.81 9.30 9.22
C GLY A 55 7.85 7.87 8.69
N GLY A 56 8.42 7.71 7.50
CA GLY A 56 8.55 6.41 6.84
C GLY A 56 7.22 5.78 6.41
N TYR A 57 7.34 4.56 5.91
CA TYR A 57 6.27 3.74 5.37
C TYR A 57 6.51 2.28 5.77
N TRP A 58 5.47 1.62 6.28
CA TRP A 58 5.49 0.20 6.58
C TRP A 58 4.73 -0.56 5.51
N VAL A 59 5.26 -1.71 5.12
CA VAL A 59 4.55 -2.65 4.25
C VAL A 59 4.12 -3.82 5.11
N GLU A 60 2.81 -4.01 5.19
CA GLU A 60 2.19 -5.07 5.98
C GLU A 60 1.73 -6.21 5.07
N GLY A 61 1.64 -7.42 5.62
CA GLY A 61 1.16 -8.57 4.87
C GLY A 61 -0.33 -8.47 4.50
N PRO A 62 -0.86 -9.39 3.67
CA PRO A 62 -2.22 -9.30 3.13
C PRO A 62 -3.34 -9.25 4.17
N THR A 63 -3.08 -9.70 5.40
CA THR A 63 -4.03 -9.62 6.51
C THR A 63 -3.36 -8.99 7.73
N ARG A 64 -4.16 -8.43 8.65
CA ARG A 64 -3.65 -7.77 9.88
C ARG A 64 -2.93 -8.70 10.85
N VAL A 65 -3.03 -10.02 10.67
CA VAL A 65 -2.32 -11.01 11.48
C VAL A 65 -0.99 -11.43 10.85
N CYS A 66 -0.72 -11.01 9.61
CA CYS A 66 0.56 -11.27 8.96
C CYS A 66 1.65 -10.42 9.61
N PRO A 67 2.90 -10.93 9.68
CA PRO A 67 4.02 -10.11 10.11
C PRO A 67 4.26 -8.98 9.11
N ARG A 68 4.82 -7.88 9.64
CA ARG A 68 5.32 -6.79 8.82
C ARG A 68 6.34 -7.31 7.81
N ILE A 69 6.20 -6.87 6.58
CA ILE A 69 7.07 -7.25 5.47
C ILE A 69 8.31 -6.36 5.42
N ALA A 70 8.14 -5.04 5.53
CA ALA A 70 9.23 -4.09 5.43
C ALA A 70 8.94 -2.77 6.16
N GLU A 71 10.01 -2.10 6.55
CA GLU A 71 10.01 -0.68 6.93
C GLU A 71 10.87 0.06 5.92
N THR A 72 10.37 1.21 5.45
CA THR A 72 11.04 1.97 4.40
C THR A 72 10.95 3.47 4.68
N ASP A 73 11.97 4.20 4.25
CA ASP A 73 12.03 5.64 4.46
C ASP A 73 11.37 6.45 3.33
N SER A 74 10.88 5.79 2.27
CA SER A 74 10.26 6.45 1.11
C SER A 74 9.05 5.68 0.56
N ALA A 75 8.11 6.42 -0.04
CA ALA A 75 6.91 5.84 -0.65
C ALA A 75 7.26 4.93 -1.83
N GLN A 76 8.32 5.29 -2.58
CA GLN A 76 8.82 4.54 -3.72
C GLN A 76 9.34 3.17 -3.29
N ALA A 77 10.12 3.11 -2.21
CA ALA A 77 10.62 1.85 -1.68
C ALA A 77 9.46 0.98 -1.17
N ALA A 78 8.49 1.53 -0.45
CA ALA A 78 7.31 0.79 -0.01
C ALA A 78 6.52 0.21 -1.20
N VAL A 79 6.30 1.02 -2.24
CA VAL A 79 5.60 0.58 -3.47
C VAL A 79 6.36 -0.54 -4.17
N ALA A 80 7.69 -0.43 -4.28
CA ALA A 80 8.51 -1.49 -4.87
C ALA A 80 8.36 -2.83 -4.13
N VAL A 81 8.39 -2.81 -2.80
CA VAL A 81 8.19 -4.00 -1.96
C VAL A 81 6.83 -4.67 -2.21
N VAL A 82 5.76 -3.89 -2.42
CA VAL A 82 4.44 -4.42 -2.79
C VAL A 82 4.47 -5.03 -4.19
N VAL A 83 5.05 -4.32 -5.17
CA VAL A 83 5.12 -4.75 -6.58
C VAL A 83 5.88 -6.07 -6.74
N GLU A 84 6.98 -6.24 -6.01
CA GLU A 84 7.75 -7.48 -5.97
C GLU A 84 6.95 -8.68 -5.46
N ARG A 85 5.92 -8.44 -4.65
CA ARG A 85 5.07 -9.46 -4.02
C ARG A 85 3.70 -9.61 -4.68
N LEU A 86 3.43 -8.88 -5.75
CA LEU A 86 2.23 -9.09 -6.53
C LEU A 86 2.29 -10.49 -7.17
N PRO A 87 1.17 -11.24 -7.18
CA PRO A 87 1.08 -12.49 -7.91
C PRO A 87 1.37 -12.27 -9.40
N ALA A 88 1.94 -13.30 -10.04
CA ALA A 88 2.26 -13.31 -11.46
C ALA A 88 1.01 -13.20 -12.34
#